data_AF-A0A534RSX7-F1
#
_entry.id   AF-A0A534RSX7-F1
#
_cell.length_a   1.000
_cell.length_b   1.000
_cell.length_c   1.000
_cell.angle_alpha   90.00
_cell.angle_beta   90.00
_cell.angle_gamma   90.00
#
_symmetry.space_group_name_H-M   'P 1'
#
loop_
_entity.id
_entity.type
_entity.pdbx_description
1 polymer ?
#
loop_
_entity_poly.entity_id
_entity_poly.type
_entity_poly.pdbx_seq_one_letter_code
_entity_poly.pdbx_strand_id
1 'polypeptide(L)'
;MRGRIVLLALVALLVAMPLAADWAGGLQREVPLDGNGNTWLVHATVNGSMNGLFLLDTGASYCVLAPTAARRLGVKASGENVEIRTANGVVRAPVIELATVDVGGNRARQVRAIVHPAVAPPLDGIIGLSFLNHFSYGVDPRRRVLRLN
;
A
#
# COMPACT_ATOMS: atom_id res chain seq x y z
N MET A 1 13.29 2.31 -33.48
CA MET A 1 13.50 2.10 -32.03
C MET A 1 12.13 2.16 -31.35
N ARG A 2 11.59 1.03 -30.87
CA ARG A 2 10.25 0.96 -30.28
C ARG A 2 10.38 1.02 -28.76
N GLY A 3 9.91 2.12 -28.16
CA GLY A 3 9.89 2.31 -26.71
C GLY A 3 8.94 1.33 -26.05
N ARG A 4 9.45 0.54 -25.09
CA ARG A 4 8.62 -0.32 -24.25
C ARG A 4 8.04 0.55 -23.12
N ILE A 5 6.79 0.95 -23.27
CA ILE A 5 5.99 1.51 -22.18
C ILE A 5 5.55 0.30 -21.34
N VAL A 6 6.04 0.21 -20.10
CA VAL A 6 5.58 -0.81 -19.14
C VAL A 6 4.28 -0.28 -18.54
N LEU A 7 3.17 -0.82 -19.03
CA LEU A 7 1.82 -0.58 -18.55
C LEU A 7 1.63 -1.30 -17.21
N LEU A 8 1.34 -0.57 -16.13
CA LEU A 8 0.86 -1.15 -14.87
C LEU A 8 -0.54 -1.72 -15.11
N ALA A 9 -0.59 -3.00 -15.48
CA ALA A 9 -1.83 -3.76 -15.60
C ALA A 9 -2.30 -4.18 -14.20
N LEU A 10 -3.39 -3.57 -13.74
CA LEU A 10 -4.15 -4.00 -12.57
C LEU A 10 -4.82 -5.34 -12.92
N VAL A 11 -4.24 -6.47 -12.53
CA VAL A 11 -4.86 -7.80 -12.67
C VAL A 11 -5.52 -8.16 -11.34
N ALA A 12 -6.85 -8.13 -11.33
CA ALA A 12 -7.67 -8.67 -10.25
C ALA A 12 -7.68 -10.21 -10.34
N LEU A 13 -7.25 -10.90 -9.29
CA LEU A 13 -7.65 -12.28 -9.07
C LEU A 13 -7.83 -12.54 -7.58
N LEU A 14 -9.08 -12.84 -7.22
CA LEU A 14 -9.55 -13.13 -5.88
C LEU A 14 -9.19 -14.60 -5.54
N VAL A 15 -8.42 -14.83 -4.47
CA VAL A 15 -8.29 -16.15 -3.85
C VAL A 15 -8.76 -16.02 -2.40
N ALA A 16 -9.65 -16.92 -1.99
CA ALA A 16 -10.27 -16.94 -0.67
C ALA A 16 -9.21 -17.12 0.43
N MET A 17 -9.18 -16.21 1.42
CA MET A 17 -8.29 -16.29 2.57
C MET A 17 -9.00 -16.90 3.78
N PRO A 18 -8.28 -17.66 4.64
CA PRO A 18 -8.78 -18.04 5.95
C PRO A 18 -8.92 -16.80 6.83
N LEU A 19 -10.10 -16.63 7.43
CA LEU A 19 -10.37 -15.59 8.41
C LEU A 19 -9.51 -15.83 9.66
N ALA A 20 -8.89 -14.76 10.14
CA ALA A 20 -8.10 -14.66 11.38
C ALA A 20 -6.71 -15.31 11.35
N ALA A 21 -5.75 -14.66 10.69
CA ALA A 21 -4.39 -14.63 11.22
C ALA A 21 -4.34 -13.57 12.33
N ASP A 22 -3.90 -13.93 13.52
CA ASP A 22 -3.70 -13.00 14.64
C ASP A 22 -2.60 -11.98 14.29
N TRP A 23 -2.99 -10.79 13.81
CA TRP A 23 -2.07 -9.67 13.52
C TRP A 23 -1.58 -8.97 14.80
N ALA A 24 -1.91 -9.49 15.98
CA ALA A 24 -1.50 -8.95 17.27
C ALA A 24 -0.36 -9.79 17.87
N GLY A 25 0.86 -9.61 17.37
CA GLY A 25 2.02 -10.32 17.93
C GLY A 25 3.36 -9.94 17.34
N GLY A 26 4.10 -9.08 18.05
CA GLY A 26 5.54 -8.82 17.86
C GLY A 26 5.95 -8.14 16.55
N LEU A 27 7.15 -7.54 16.55
CA LEU A 27 7.79 -7.07 15.32
C LEU A 27 8.13 -8.27 14.43
N GLN A 28 7.37 -8.48 13.34
CA GLN A 28 7.73 -9.50 12.36
C GLN A 28 8.73 -8.92 11.37
N ARG A 29 9.97 -9.42 11.43
CA ARG A 29 11.01 -9.05 10.47
C ARG A 29 10.67 -9.50 9.04
N GLU A 30 9.95 -10.60 8.90
CA GLU A 30 9.44 -11.12 7.62
C GLU A 30 7.91 -11.13 7.67
N VAL A 31 7.29 -10.31 6.83
CA VAL A 31 5.84 -10.22 6.65
C VAL A 31 5.46 -11.08 5.43
N PRO A 32 4.56 -12.07 5.57
CA PRO A 32 4.12 -12.87 4.44
C PRO A 32 3.37 -12.01 3.41
N LEU A 33 3.59 -12.31 2.14
CA LEU A 33 2.92 -11.68 1.02
C LEU A 33 2.00 -12.66 0.31
N ASP A 34 0.78 -12.21 0.04
CA ASP A 34 -0.13 -12.92 -0.86
C ASP A 34 0.11 -12.49 -2.31
N GLY A 35 -0.33 -13.31 -3.25
CA GLY A 35 -0.28 -12.98 -4.68
C GLY A 35 0.41 -14.03 -5.55
N ASN A 36 0.77 -13.63 -6.77
CA ASN A 36 1.10 -14.54 -7.86
C ASN A 36 2.53 -14.41 -8.40
N GLY A 37 3.40 -13.62 -7.76
CA GLY A 37 4.76 -13.35 -8.23
C GLY A 37 4.92 -12.05 -9.01
N ASN A 38 3.85 -11.56 -9.64
CA ASN A 38 3.82 -10.27 -10.34
C ASN A 38 3.17 -9.18 -9.49
N THR A 39 2.20 -9.57 -8.67
CA THR A 39 1.46 -8.70 -7.76
C THR A 39 1.63 -9.24 -6.35
N TRP A 40 2.04 -8.37 -5.42
CA TRP A 40 2.18 -8.71 -4.01
C TRP A 40 1.16 -7.93 -3.18
N LEU A 41 0.40 -8.64 -2.35
CA LEU A 41 -0.58 -8.07 -1.46
C LEU A 41 -0.13 -8.23 -0.02
N VAL A 42 -0.50 -7.26 0.80
CA VAL A 42 -0.20 -7.25 2.22
C VAL A 42 -1.37 -6.66 2.99
N HIS A 43 -1.64 -7.21 4.16
CA HIS A 43 -2.57 -6.59 5.10
C HIS A 43 -1.88 -5.49 5.88
N ALA A 44 -2.59 -4.38 6.07
CA ALA A 44 -2.12 -3.29 6.90
C ALA A 44 -3.23 -2.77 7.82
N THR A 45 -2.83 -2.29 8.99
CA THR A 45 -3.69 -1.52 9.89
C THR A 45 -3.35 -0.04 9.76
N VAL A 46 -4.30 0.75 9.30
CA VAL A 46 -4.16 2.21 9.14
C VAL A 46 -4.86 2.93 10.28
N ASN A 47 -4.18 3.95 10.83
CA ASN A 47 -4.61 4.75 11.98
C ASN A 47 -5.05 3.90 13.19
N GLY A 48 -4.45 2.71 13.35
CA GLY A 48 -4.69 1.81 14.48
C GLY A 48 -6.04 1.09 14.51
N SER A 49 -6.93 1.33 13.53
CA SER A 49 -8.31 0.81 13.58
C SER A 49 -8.80 0.23 12.26
N MET A 50 -8.35 0.73 11.11
CA MET A 50 -8.79 0.21 9.82
C MET A 50 -7.85 -0.87 9.34
N ASN A 51 -8.32 -2.12 9.35
CA ASN A 51 -7.66 -3.22 8.67
C ASN A 51 -8.10 -3.24 7.21
N GLY A 52 -7.13 -3.37 6.30
CA GLY A 52 -7.40 -3.42 4.87
C GLY A 52 -6.38 -4.26 4.11
N LEU A 53 -6.69 -4.51 2.84
CA LEU A 53 -5.82 -5.22 1.90
C LEU A 53 -5.17 -4.22 0.94
N PHE A 54 -3.85 -4.28 0.84
CA PHE A 54 -3.06 -3.31 0.08
C PHE A 54 -2.18 -4.00 -0.94
N LEU A 55 -2.01 -3.37 -2.09
CA LEU A 55 -0.93 -3.71 -3.02
C LEU A 55 0.39 -3.19 -2.47
N LEU A 56 1.43 -4.03 -2.48
CA LEU A 56 2.80 -3.59 -2.22
C LEU A 56 3.43 -3.09 -3.53
N ASP A 57 3.80 -1.80 -3.58
CA ASP A 57 4.37 -1.17 -4.77
C ASP A 57 5.62 -0.35 -4.43
N THR A 58 6.80 -0.93 -4.67
CA THR A 58 8.09 -0.26 -4.47
C THR A 58 8.37 0.85 -5.49
N GLY A 59 7.54 0.99 -6.53
CA GLY A 59 7.62 2.06 -7.53
C GLY A 59 6.75 3.27 -7.20
N ALA A 60 5.84 3.16 -6.24
CA ALA A 60 4.96 4.27 -5.84
C ALA A 60 5.65 5.17 -4.79
N SER A 61 5.84 6.46 -5.10
CA SER A 61 6.45 7.41 -4.15
C SER A 61 5.63 7.63 -2.88
N TYR A 62 4.30 7.52 -2.98
CA TYR A 62 3.37 7.70 -1.87
C TYR A 62 2.51 6.44 -1.69
N CYS A 63 2.13 6.13 -0.47
CA CYS A 63 0.99 5.28 -0.19
C CYS A 63 -0.29 5.89 -0.81
N VAL A 64 -1.23 5.04 -1.19
CA VAL A 64 -2.49 5.44 -1.82
C VAL A 64 -3.63 4.81 -1.04
N LEU A 65 -4.67 5.58 -0.72
CA LEU A 65 -5.95 5.06 -0.24
C LEU A 65 -6.98 5.08 -1.36
N ALA A 66 -7.78 4.01 -1.44
CA ALA A 66 -9.03 4.05 -2.17
C ALA A 66 -9.97 5.11 -1.55
N PRO A 67 -10.84 5.77 -2.33
CA PRO A 67 -11.79 6.73 -1.79
C PRO A 67 -12.71 6.16 -0.70
N THR A 68 -13.07 4.87 -0.80
CA THR A 68 -13.83 4.13 0.21
C THR A 68 -13.07 4.00 1.53
N ALA A 69 -11.79 3.62 1.48
CA ALA A 69 -10.89 3.52 2.61
C ALA A 69 -10.69 4.88 3.30
N ALA A 70 -10.45 5.93 2.51
CA ALA A 70 -10.31 7.29 3.03
C ALA A 70 -11.57 7.77 3.77
N ARG A 71 -12.77 7.50 3.23
CA ARG A 71 -14.03 7.80 3.93
C ARG A 71 -14.19 7.04 5.23
N ARG A 72 -13.87 5.74 5.26
CA ARG A 72 -13.93 4.91 6.48
C ARG A 72 -13.02 5.46 7.58
N LEU A 73 -11.87 6.01 7.20
CA LEU A 73 -10.89 6.60 8.11
C LEU A 73 -11.19 8.05 8.52
N GLY A 74 -12.12 8.74 7.84
CA GLY A 74 -12.40 10.16 8.08
C GLY A 74 -11.20 11.09 7.86
N VAL A 75 -10.23 10.69 7.03
CA VAL A 75 -9.01 11.46 6.77
C VAL A 75 -9.32 12.72 5.98
N LYS A 76 -8.68 13.82 6.37
CA LYS A 76 -8.81 15.12 5.70
C LYS A 76 -7.56 15.42 4.89
N ALA A 77 -7.74 16.07 3.74
CA ALA A 77 -6.63 16.62 2.97
C ALA A 77 -5.83 17.61 3.82
N SER A 78 -4.50 17.58 3.70
CA SER A 78 -3.59 18.54 4.34
C SER A 78 -3.68 19.96 3.75
N GLY A 79 -4.37 20.12 2.62
CA GLY A 79 -4.42 21.37 1.85
C GLY A 79 -3.30 21.49 0.82
N GLU A 80 -2.24 20.68 0.94
CA GLU A 80 -1.19 20.55 -0.07
C GLU A 80 -1.62 19.63 -1.20
N ASN A 81 -1.29 20.00 -2.44
CA ASN A 81 -1.43 19.13 -3.60
C ASN A 81 -0.05 18.78 -4.13
N VAL A 82 0.14 17.51 -4.49
CA VAL A 82 1.36 17.04 -5.16
C VAL A 82 1.04 16.62 -6.57
N GLU A 83 2.03 16.79 -7.44
CA GLU A 83 2.00 16.26 -8.79
C GLU A 83 2.55 14.83 -8.79
N ILE A 84 1.79 13.90 -9.36
CA ILE A 84 2.07 12.47 -9.31
C ILE A 84 2.08 11.95 -10.73
N ARG A 85 3.19 11.32 -11.09
CA ARG A 85 3.32 10.63 -12.37
C ARG A 85 2.75 9.23 -12.21
N THR A 86 1.66 8.98 -12.92
CA THR A 86 1.02 7.65 -13.00
C THR A 86 1.18 7.09 -14.41
N ALA A 87 0.83 5.81 -14.61
CA ALA A 87 0.81 5.21 -15.94
C ALA A 87 -0.14 5.93 -16.91
N ASN A 88 -1.18 6.59 -16.39
CA ASN A 88 -2.18 7.33 -17.19
C ASN A 88 -1.82 8.82 -17.34
N GLY A 89 -0.59 9.19 -16.99
CA GLY A 89 -0.10 10.56 -17.05
C GLY A 89 0.00 11.23 -15.69
N VAL A 90 0.11 12.55 -15.72
CA VAL A 90 0.35 13.37 -14.55
C VAL A 90 -0.98 13.76 -13.92
N VAL A 91 -1.15 13.47 -12.62
CA VAL A 91 -2.32 13.87 -11.84
C VAL A 91 -1.90 14.75 -10.68
N ARG A 92 -2.74 15.73 -10.33
CA ARG A 92 -2.63 16.45 -9.06
C ARG A 92 -3.58 15.83 -8.06
N ALA A 93 -3.07 15.48 -6.89
CA ALA A 93 -3.89 14.93 -5.82
C ALA A 93 -3.54 15.59 -4.48
N PRO A 94 -4.54 15.80 -3.60
CA PRO A 94 -4.28 16.29 -2.27
C PRO A 94 -3.51 15.25 -1.46
N VAL A 95 -2.49 15.69 -0.75
CA VAL A 95 -1.78 14.85 0.21
C VAL A 95 -2.60 14.76 1.48
N ILE A 96 -2.72 13.56 2.02
CA ILE A 96 -3.21 13.28 3.37
C ILE A 96 -2.05 12.76 4.21
N GLU A 97 -2.17 12.89 5.53
CA GLU A 97 -1.24 12.25 6.47
C GLU A 97 -1.97 11.15 7.23
N LEU A 98 -1.40 9.95 7.21
CA LEU A 98 -1.86 8.83 8.01
C LEU A 98 -1.08 8.84 9.33
N ALA A 99 -1.81 8.88 10.45
CA ALA A 99 -1.20 8.94 11.78
C ALA A 99 -0.30 7.72 12.01
N THR A 100 -0.76 6.53 11.62
CA THR A 100 0.03 5.30 11.64
C THR A 100 -0.31 4.40 10.47
N VAL A 101 0.68 3.69 9.95
CA VAL A 101 0.49 2.51 9.09
C VAL A 101 1.28 1.38 9.71
N ASP A 102 0.63 0.23 9.88
CA ASP A 102 1.21 -0.96 10.52
C ASP A 102 1.10 -2.14 9.56
N VAL A 103 2.24 -2.76 9.24
CA VAL A 103 2.34 -3.93 8.36
C VAL A 103 3.07 -5.04 9.11
N GLY A 104 2.34 -6.08 9.51
CA GLY A 104 2.88 -7.21 10.27
C GLY A 104 3.58 -6.80 11.58
N GLY A 105 3.07 -5.80 12.28
CA GLY A 105 3.65 -5.26 13.53
C GLY A 105 4.71 -4.18 13.31
N ASN A 106 5.09 -3.89 12.05
CA ASN A 106 6.03 -2.82 11.71
C ASN A 106 5.27 -1.52 11.51
N ARG A 107 5.36 -0.63 12.49
CA ARG A 107 4.58 0.60 12.53
C ARG A 107 5.39 1.83 12.14
N ALA A 108 4.96 2.51 11.08
CA ALA A 108 5.40 3.86 10.74
C ALA A 108 4.38 4.90 11.23
N ARG A 109 4.85 6.11 11.54
CA ARG A 109 4.02 7.27 11.92
C ARG A 109 4.12 8.36 10.87
N GLN A 110 3.09 9.19 10.76
CA GLN A 110 3.06 10.37 9.88
C GLN A 110 3.35 10.03 8.42
N VAL A 111 2.72 8.95 7.94
CA VAL A 111 2.93 8.44 6.57
C VAL A 111 2.14 9.30 5.61
N ARG A 112 2.84 9.98 4.68
CA ARG A 112 2.19 10.75 3.61
C ARG A 112 1.51 9.81 2.64
N ALA A 113 0.27 10.09 2.29
CA ALA A 113 -0.49 9.32 1.32
C ALA A 113 -1.35 10.24 0.44
N ILE A 114 -1.96 9.66 -0.58
CA ILE A 114 -2.93 10.34 -1.43
C ILE A 114 -4.23 9.54 -1.48
N VAL A 115 -5.30 10.16 -1.95
CA VAL A 115 -6.56 9.47 -2.26
C VAL A 115 -6.72 9.42 -3.77
N HIS A 116 -6.87 8.23 -4.35
CA HIS A 116 -6.96 8.09 -5.80
C HIS A 116 -7.94 6.98 -6.24
N PRO A 117 -8.84 7.24 -7.22
CA PRO A 117 -9.87 6.28 -7.63
C PRO A 117 -9.35 5.09 -8.45
N ALA A 118 -8.09 5.11 -8.90
CA ALA A 118 -7.48 3.96 -9.57
C ALA A 118 -7.29 2.75 -8.66
N VAL A 119 -7.33 2.93 -7.33
CA VAL A 119 -7.42 1.81 -6.39
C VAL A 119 -8.90 1.44 -6.25
N ALA A 120 -9.24 0.26 -6.74
CA ALA A 120 -10.60 -0.27 -6.72
C ALA A 120 -10.68 -1.52 -5.84
N PRO A 121 -11.89 -1.90 -5.37
CA PRO A 121 -12.12 -3.15 -4.69
C PRO A 121 -11.55 -4.35 -5.48
N PRO A 122 -10.96 -5.35 -4.80
CA PRO A 122 -11.00 -5.56 -3.35
C PRO A 122 -9.92 -4.80 -2.56
N LEU A 123 -9.08 -3.97 -3.20
CA LEU A 123 -7.99 -3.26 -2.52
C LEU A 123 -8.51 -2.01 -1.78
N ASP A 124 -8.00 -1.80 -0.57
CA ASP A 124 -8.19 -0.57 0.21
C ASP A 124 -7.10 0.47 -0.09
N GLY A 125 -5.97 0.06 -0.68
CA GLY A 125 -4.87 0.97 -0.97
C GLY A 125 -3.63 0.34 -1.61
N ILE A 126 -2.57 1.14 -1.64
CA ILE A 126 -1.21 0.78 -2.04
C ILE A 126 -0.27 1.17 -0.89
N ILE A 127 0.62 0.26 -0.49
CA ILE A 127 1.79 0.53 0.35
C ILE A 127 2.95 0.90 -0.56
N GLY A 128 3.36 2.18 -0.50
CA GLY A 128 4.44 2.75 -1.29
C GLY A 128 5.65 3.17 -0.46
N LEU A 129 6.57 3.89 -1.10
CA LEU A 129 7.85 4.34 -0.52
C LEU A 129 7.69 5.27 0.68
N SER A 130 6.61 6.05 0.76
CA SER A 130 6.34 6.90 1.93
C SER A 130 6.07 6.11 3.22
N PHE A 131 5.77 4.80 3.13
CA PHE A 131 5.83 3.87 4.26
C PHE A 131 7.15 3.10 4.29
N LEU A 132 7.54 2.51 3.16
CA LEU A 132 8.68 1.57 3.11
C LEU A 132 10.00 2.22 3.54
N ASN A 133 10.20 3.51 3.24
CA ASN A 133 11.42 4.23 3.61
C ASN A 133 11.55 4.54 5.11
N HIS A 134 10.55 4.18 5.93
CA HIS A 134 10.70 4.16 7.38
C HIS A 134 11.53 2.95 7.87
N PHE A 135 11.84 1.99 6.99
CA PHE A 135 12.52 0.73 7.30
C PHE A 135 13.64 0.44 6.29
N SER A 136 14.58 -0.40 6.70
CA SER A 136 15.41 -1.12 5.73
C SER A 136 14.60 -2.31 5.20
N TYR A 137 14.15 -2.22 3.94
CA TYR A 137 13.20 -3.17 3.37
C TYR A 137 13.74 -3.97 2.19
N GLY A 138 13.15 -5.14 1.96
CA GLY A 138 13.42 -5.96 0.77
C GLY A 138 12.30 -6.93 0.48
N VAL A 139 12.01 -7.19 -0.80
CA VAL A 139 11.03 -8.19 -1.21
C VAL A 139 11.77 -9.43 -1.68
N ASP A 140 11.40 -10.60 -1.16
CA ASP A 140 11.85 -11.91 -1.64
C ASP A 140 10.68 -12.60 -2.37
N PRO A 141 10.63 -12.54 -3.70
CA PRO A 141 9.54 -13.13 -4.49
C PRO A 141 9.48 -14.64 -4.41
N ARG A 142 10.62 -15.32 -4.18
CA ARG A 142 10.68 -16.78 -4.12
C ARG A 142 10.08 -17.28 -2.81
N ARG A 143 10.39 -16.59 -1.71
CA ARG A 143 9.88 -16.89 -0.38
C ARG A 143 8.53 -16.23 -0.08
N ARG A 144 8.08 -15.30 -0.94
CA ARG A 144 6.84 -14.53 -0.79
C ARG A 144 6.81 -13.75 0.52
N VAL A 145 7.90 -13.05 0.82
CA VAL A 145 8.01 -12.25 2.05
C VAL A 145 8.50 -10.83 1.77
N LEU A 146 7.95 -9.88 2.51
CA LEU A 146 8.48 -8.54 2.69
C LEU A 146 9.31 -8.53 3.97
N ARG A 147 10.58 -8.14 3.86
CA ARG A 147 11.45 -7.91 5.00
C ARG A 147 11.39 -6.45 5.41
N LEU A 148 11.26 -6.19 6.70
CA LEU A 148 11.31 -4.87 7.32
C LEU A 148 12.26 -4.93 8.52
N ASN A 149 13.20 -3.98 8.62
CA ASN A 149 14.18 -3.86 9.71
C ASN A 149 14.37 -2.41 10.15
#